data_AF-A0A1I1MY32-F1
#
_entry.id   AF-A0A1I1MY32-F1
#
_cell.length_a   1.000
_cell.length_b   1.000
_cell.length_c   1.000
_cell.angle_alpha   90.00
_cell.angle_beta   90.00
_cell.angle_gamma   90.00
#
_symmetry.space_group_name_H-M   'P 1'
#
loop_
_entity.id
_entity.type
_entity.pdbx_description
1 polymer ?
#
loop_
_entity_poly.entity_id
_entity_poly.type
_entity_poly.pdbx_seq_one_letter_code
_entity_poly.pdbx_strand_id
1 'polypeptide(L)'
;MMDDEHLPRERALAEVKELNRRYLLLVRALYDVSPAEAAARTGLPQAICEKIAGLTTEQIDLLASPDVVSIRDRLGAKYWEKAIQDLQDGRRLALRQAQAVLVSSTGDRR
;
A
#
# COMPACT_ATOMS: atom_id res chain seq x y z
N MET A 1 -12.58 -32.58 -10.28
CA MET A 1 -11.80 -32.19 -9.09
C MET A 1 -11.14 -30.88 -9.47
N MET A 2 -11.66 -29.77 -8.96
CA MET A 2 -10.97 -28.48 -9.07
C MET A 2 -9.96 -28.50 -7.93
N ASP A 3 -8.68 -28.61 -8.26
CA ASP A 3 -7.63 -28.28 -7.30
C ASP A 3 -7.81 -26.80 -7.00
N ASP A 4 -8.48 -26.49 -5.88
CA ASP A 4 -8.46 -25.14 -5.30
C ASP A 4 -7.00 -24.88 -4.92
N GLU A 5 -6.24 -24.36 -5.87
CA GLU A 5 -4.83 -24.04 -5.78
C GLU A 5 -4.69 -22.93 -4.72
N HIS A 6 -4.65 -23.35 -3.45
CA HIS A 6 -4.33 -22.47 -2.34
C HIS A 6 -2.92 -21.95 -2.59
N LEU A 7 -2.80 -20.71 -3.08
CA LEU A 7 -1.52 -20.05 -3.16
C LEU A 7 -0.90 -20.06 -1.75
N PRO A 8 0.34 -20.55 -1.59
CA PRO A 8 1.07 -20.40 -0.35
C PRO A 8 1.02 -18.92 0.08
N ARG A 9 0.72 -18.68 1.36
CA ARG A 9 0.51 -17.33 1.92
C ARG A 9 1.59 -16.34 1.48
N GLU A 10 2.85 -16.77 1.45
CA GLU A 10 3.99 -15.95 1.01
C GLU A 10 3.89 -15.51 -0.45
N ARG A 11 3.47 -16.41 -1.35
CA ARG A 11 3.24 -16.07 -2.77
C ARG A 11 2.06 -15.10 -2.90
N ALA A 12 0.97 -15.33 -2.17
CA ALA A 12 -0.16 -14.41 -2.19
C ALA A 12 0.23 -13.00 -1.69
N LEU A 13 1.03 -12.90 -0.63
CA LEU A 13 1.53 -11.62 -0.12
C LEU A 13 2.51 -10.93 -1.08
N ALA A 14 3.34 -11.69 -1.78
CA ALA A 14 4.21 -11.15 -2.82
C ALA A 14 3.41 -10.56 -4.00
N GLU A 15 2.35 -11.25 -4.43
CA GLU A 15 1.44 -10.75 -5.47
C GLU A 15 0.70 -9.48 -5.01
N VAL A 16 0.23 -9.43 -3.76
CA VAL A 16 -0.38 -8.21 -3.20
C VAL A 16 0.62 -7.06 -3.17
N LYS A 17 1.88 -7.32 -2.76
CA LYS A 17 2.94 -6.31 -2.78
C LYS A 17 3.15 -5.75 -4.19
N GLU A 18 3.21 -6.61 -5.18
CA GLU A 18 3.41 -6.20 -6.57
C GLU A 18 2.21 -5.41 -7.12
N LEU A 19 0.98 -5.81 -6.78
CA LEU A 19 -0.22 -5.05 -7.13
C LEU A 19 -0.23 -3.66 -6.50
N ASN A 20 0.08 -3.56 -5.21
CA ASN A 20 0.19 -2.28 -4.51
C ASN A 20 1.26 -1.39 -5.16
N ARG A 21 2.42 -1.97 -5.49
CA ARG A 21 3.53 -1.25 -6.15
C ARG A 21 3.10 -0.69 -7.49
N ARG A 22 2.47 -1.51 -8.34
CA ARG A 22 1.97 -1.08 -9.66
C ARG A 22 0.92 0.00 -9.54
N TYR A 23 0.02 -0.10 -8.56
CA TYR A 23 -0.99 0.93 -8.31
C TYR A 23 -0.34 2.27 -7.91
N LEU A 24 0.64 2.27 -7.00
CA LEU A 24 1.36 3.48 -6.61
C LEU A 24 2.12 4.13 -7.77
N LEU A 25 2.75 3.31 -8.62
CA LEU A 25 3.41 3.78 -9.84
C LEU A 25 2.42 4.37 -10.85
N LEU A 26 1.24 3.76 -10.99
CA LEU A 26 0.17 4.28 -11.82
C LEU A 26 -0.34 5.64 -11.29
N VAL A 27 -0.53 5.78 -9.98
CA VAL A 27 -0.92 7.06 -9.37
C VAL A 27 0.08 8.17 -9.72
N ARG A 28 1.39 7.89 -9.58
CA ARG A 28 2.45 8.85 -9.96
C ARG A 28 2.39 9.20 -11.44
N ALA A 29 2.30 8.21 -12.31
CA ALA A 29 2.24 8.43 -13.76
C ALA A 29 1.00 9.25 -14.17
N LEU A 30 -0.16 8.98 -13.58
CA LEU A 30 -1.38 9.77 -13.81
C LEU A 30 -1.23 11.21 -13.28
N TYR A 31 -0.57 11.38 -12.13
CA TYR A 31 -0.36 12.70 -11.52
C TYR A 31 0.54 13.58 -12.38
N ASP A 32 1.60 13.01 -12.97
CA ASP A 32 2.51 13.70 -13.89
C ASP A 32 1.80 14.21 -15.16
N VAL A 33 0.72 13.53 -15.58
CA VAL A 33 -0.12 13.95 -16.71
C VAL A 33 -1.16 14.98 -16.26
N SER A 34 -1.91 14.68 -15.18
CA SER A 34 -2.97 15.53 -14.66
C SER A 34 -3.30 15.16 -13.20
N PRO A 35 -3.07 16.07 -12.24
CA PRO A 35 -3.46 15.86 -10.84
C PRO A 35 -4.95 15.53 -10.65
N ALA A 36 -5.82 16.15 -11.46
CA ALA A 36 -7.26 15.92 -11.42
C ALA A 36 -7.63 14.53 -11.97
N GLU A 37 -6.95 14.09 -13.04
CA GLU A 37 -7.17 12.75 -13.59
C GLU A 37 -6.69 11.66 -12.63
N ALA A 38 -5.53 11.84 -12.00
CA ALA A 38 -5.04 10.95 -10.97
C ALA A 38 -6.08 10.75 -9.86
N ALA A 39 -6.61 11.85 -9.30
CA ALA A 39 -7.64 11.77 -8.26
C ALA A 39 -8.91 11.06 -8.75
N ALA A 40 -9.41 11.41 -9.94
CA ALA A 40 -10.64 10.84 -10.50
C ALA A 40 -10.52 9.33 -10.80
N ARG A 41 -9.38 8.89 -11.32
CA ARG A 41 -9.15 7.48 -11.73
C ARG A 41 -8.78 6.58 -10.56
N THR A 42 -8.08 7.12 -9.57
CA THR A 42 -7.59 6.34 -8.42
C THR A 42 -8.57 6.35 -7.26
N GLY A 43 -9.48 7.34 -7.21
CA GLY A 43 -10.39 7.57 -6.08
C GLY A 43 -9.70 8.16 -4.85
N LEU A 44 -8.43 8.53 -4.96
CA LEU A 44 -7.67 9.18 -3.89
C LEU A 44 -7.85 10.70 -3.96
N PRO A 45 -7.85 11.42 -2.82
CA PRO A 45 -7.77 12.88 -2.85
C PRO A 45 -6.50 13.34 -3.56
N GLN A 46 -6.59 14.46 -4.27
CA GLN A 46 -5.46 15.01 -5.01
C GLN A 46 -4.20 15.20 -4.14
N ALA A 47 -4.36 15.63 -2.89
CA ALA A 47 -3.25 15.77 -1.94
C ALA A 47 -2.53 14.45 -1.62
N ILE A 48 -3.25 13.31 -1.68
CA ILE A 48 -2.63 11.99 -1.53
C ILE A 48 -1.89 11.61 -2.81
N CYS A 49 -2.48 11.86 -3.98
CA CYS A 49 -1.81 11.63 -5.26
C CYS A 49 -0.50 12.43 -5.37
N GLU A 50 -0.51 13.68 -4.94
CA GLU A 50 0.67 14.55 -4.89
C GLU A 50 1.76 13.96 -3.98
N LYS A 51 1.37 13.55 -2.77
CA LYS A 51 2.29 12.90 -1.82
C LYS A 51 2.89 11.61 -2.40
N ILE A 52 2.11 10.79 -3.09
CA ILE A 52 2.57 9.57 -3.75
C ILE A 52 3.52 9.90 -4.90
N ALA A 53 3.21 10.92 -5.70
CA ALA A 53 4.04 11.34 -6.82
C ALA A 53 5.43 11.82 -6.38
N GLY A 54 5.52 12.43 -5.18
CA GLY A 54 6.78 12.85 -4.56
C GLY A 54 7.62 11.72 -3.93
N LEU A 55 7.18 10.47 -3.93
CA LEU A 55 7.92 9.36 -3.35
C LEU A 55 9.04 8.85 -4.27
N THR A 56 10.18 8.48 -3.69
CA THR A 56 11.22 7.73 -4.42
C THR A 56 10.78 6.29 -4.68
N THR A 57 11.45 5.61 -5.61
CA THR A 57 11.16 4.20 -5.92
C THR A 57 11.31 3.30 -4.68
N GLU A 58 12.31 3.54 -3.84
CA GLU A 58 12.52 2.79 -2.60
C GLU A 58 11.39 3.02 -1.60
N GLN A 59 10.86 4.24 -1.54
CA GLN A 59 9.74 4.59 -0.68
C GLN A 59 8.43 3.94 -1.16
N ILE A 60 8.22 3.88 -2.49
CA ILE A 60 7.12 3.13 -3.10
C ILE A 60 7.22 1.63 -2.76
N ASP A 61 8.41 1.04 -2.85
CA ASP A 61 8.62 -0.39 -2.54
C ASP A 61 8.35 -0.73 -1.07
N LEU A 62 8.63 0.21 -0.17
CA LEU A 62 8.30 0.09 1.27
C LEU A 62 6.79 0.25 1.52
N LEU A 63 6.17 1.26 0.90
CA LEU A 63 4.74 1.53 1.04
C LEU A 63 3.86 0.44 0.41
N ALA A 64 4.36 -0.20 -0.65
CA ALA A 64 3.69 -1.29 -1.34
C ALA A 64 3.57 -2.57 -0.50
N SER A 65 4.28 -2.67 0.63
CA SER A 65 4.20 -3.83 1.51
C SER A 65 2.73 -4.10 1.91
N PRO A 66 2.26 -5.36 1.82
CA PRO A 66 0.88 -5.72 2.17
C PRO A 66 0.52 -5.41 3.63
N ASP A 67 1.54 -5.28 4.49
CA ASP A 67 1.39 -4.92 5.91
C ASP A 67 1.23 -3.41 6.14
N VAL A 68 1.44 -2.59 5.10
CA VAL A 68 1.48 -1.12 5.21
C VAL A 68 0.25 -0.50 4.55
N VAL A 69 -0.06 -0.88 3.32
CA VAL A 69 -1.30 -0.47 2.65
C VAL A 69 -1.85 -1.61 1.80
N SER A 70 -3.18 -1.72 1.73
CA SER A 70 -3.88 -2.59 0.79
C SER A 70 -4.62 -1.75 -0.25
N ILE A 71 -4.46 -2.05 -1.53
CA ILE A 71 -5.27 -1.45 -2.63
C ILE A 71 -6.79 -1.64 -2.42
N ARG A 72 -7.20 -2.64 -1.63
CA ARG A 72 -8.60 -2.91 -1.32
C ARG A 72 -9.15 -1.98 -0.23
N ASP A 73 -8.28 -1.44 0.63
CA ASP A 73 -8.69 -0.48 1.66
C ASP A 73 -8.92 0.89 1.03
N ARG A 74 -10.04 1.00 0.32
CA ARG A 74 -10.74 2.27 0.01
C ARG A 74 -11.15 3.03 1.28
N LEU A 75 -10.91 2.47 2.47
CA LEU A 75 -11.28 3.00 3.77
C LEU A 75 -10.34 4.13 4.21
N GLY A 76 -10.29 5.20 3.40
CA GLY A 76 -9.94 6.54 3.85
C GLY A 76 -8.53 6.99 3.53
N ALA A 77 -8.45 8.14 2.86
CA ALA A 77 -7.24 8.95 2.67
C ALA A 77 -6.37 9.08 3.93
N LYS A 78 -6.99 9.00 5.13
CA LYS A 78 -6.34 9.04 6.44
C LYS A 78 -5.30 7.93 6.66
N TYR A 79 -5.50 6.72 6.13
CA TYR A 79 -4.52 5.64 6.25
C TYR A 79 -3.32 5.87 5.33
N TRP A 80 -3.57 6.34 4.11
CA TRP A 80 -2.52 6.75 3.17
C TRP A 80 -1.70 7.92 3.71
N GLU A 81 -2.36 8.94 4.26
CA GLU A 81 -1.72 10.09 4.90
C GLU A 81 -0.78 9.67 6.04
N LYS A 82 -1.27 8.82 6.93
CA LYS A 82 -0.48 8.34 8.06
C LYS A 82 0.69 7.46 7.61
N ALA A 83 0.48 6.53 6.68
CA ALA A 83 1.53 5.66 6.17
C ALA A 83 2.64 6.43 5.45
N ILE A 84 2.26 7.44 4.65
CA ILE A 84 3.22 8.33 3.97
C ILE A 84 3.97 9.18 5.00
N GLN A 85 3.28 9.75 5.99
CA GLN A 85 3.91 10.55 7.04
C GLN A 85 4.90 9.72 7.87
N ASP A 86 4.52 8.51 8.30
CA ASP A 86 5.40 7.62 9.07
C ASP A 86 6.64 7.20 8.28
N LEU A 87 6.50 7.07 6.94
CA LEU A 87 7.60 6.79 6.03
C LEU A 87 8.54 8.01 5.87
N GLN A 88 7.98 9.21 5.71
CA GLN A 88 8.73 10.47 5.60
C GLN A 88 9.45 10.84 6.91
N ASP A 89 8.85 10.54 8.05
CA ASP A 89 9.42 10.77 9.38
C ASP A 89 10.58 9.81 9.73
N GLY A 90 10.94 8.90 8.82
CA GLY A 90 12.00 7.93 9.07
C GLY A 90 11.64 6.89 10.15
N ARG A 91 10.37 6.81 10.56
CA ARG A 91 9.85 5.83 11.54
C ARG A 91 9.68 4.45 10.90
N ARG A 92 10.75 3.95 10.27
CA ARG A 92 10.87 2.59 9.72
C ARG A 92 10.50 1.51 10.75
N LEU A 93 10.69 1.77 12.04
CA LEU A 93 10.32 0.87 13.12
C LEU A 93 8.79 0.76 13.33
N ALA A 94 8.02 1.83 13.10
CA ALA A 94 6.56 1.82 13.24
C ALA A 94 5.89 1.05 12.07
N LEU A 95 6.44 1.19 10.85
CA LEU A 95 6.05 0.39 9.68
C LEU A 95 6.38 -1.11 9.87
N ARG A 96 7.49 -1.43 10.53
CA ARG A 96 7.85 -2.81 10.94
C ARG A 96 7.08 -3.31 12.18
N GLN A 97 6.54 -2.43 13.03
CA GLN A 97 5.74 -2.83 14.19
C GLN A 97 4.28 -3.13 13.80
N ALA A 98 3.73 -2.47 12.78
CA ALA A 98 2.49 -2.92 12.12
C ALA A 98 2.61 -4.38 11.63
N GLN A 99 3.80 -4.76 11.17
CA GLN A 99 4.22 -6.12 10.80
C GLN A 99 4.09 -7.13 11.96
N ALA A 100 4.31 -6.72 13.22
CA ALA A 100 4.23 -7.62 14.39
C ALA A 100 2.80 -7.77 14.94
N VAL A 101 1.98 -6.72 14.84
CA VAL A 101 0.61 -6.73 15.40
C VAL A 101 -0.35 -7.56 14.55
N LEU A 102 -0.18 -7.60 13.22
CA LEU A 102 -1.00 -8.44 12.32
C LEU A 102 -0.64 -9.94 12.37
N VAL A 103 0.62 -10.28 12.65
CA VAL A 103 1.07 -11.67 12.83
C VAL A 103 0.58 -12.26 14.17
N SER A 104 0.43 -11.43 15.21
CA SER A 104 -0.06 -11.88 16.53
C SER A 104 -1.58 -12.02 16.63
N SER A 105 -2.37 -11.30 15.83
CA SER A 105 -3.85 -11.29 15.94
C SER A 105 -4.57 -12.34 15.09
N THR A 106 -3.84 -13.08 14.25
CA THR A 106 -4.36 -14.21 13.46
C THR A 106 -3.95 -15.58 14.00
N GLY A 107 -3.09 -15.64 15.02
CA GLY A 107 -2.65 -16.87 15.68
C GLY A 107 -3.46 -17.30 16.90
N ASP A 108 -4.43 -16.50 17.35
CA ASP A 108 -5.18 -16.76 18.60
C ASP A 108 -6.70 -16.67 18.40
N ARG A 109 -7.21 -17.50 17.49
CA ARG A 109 -8.60 -17.96 17.53
C ARG A 109 -8.58 -19.47 17.68
N ARG A 110 -8.54 -19.89 18.94
CA ARG A 110 -8.95 -21.23 19.37
C ARG A 110 -10.37 -21.54 18.92
#